data_AF-A0A935XU86-F1
#
_entry.id   AF-A0A935XU86-F1
#
_cell.length_a   1.000
_cell.length_b   1.000
_cell.length_c   1.000
_cell.angle_alpha   90.00
_cell.angle_beta   90.00
_cell.angle_gamma   90.00
#
_symmetry.space_group_name_H-M   'P 1'
#
loop_
_entity.id
_entity.type
_entity.pdbx_description
1 polymer ?
#
loop_
_entity_poly.entity_id
_entity_poly.type
_entity_poly.pdbx_seq_one_letter_code
_entity_poly.pdbx_strand_id
1 'polypeptide(L)'
;MRKTDKDELEMVQTTAPISPGSSGGGLFDAEGRLVGITTALLRDSQNLNFAVPANWIVELAARGQANLDKRNAPVAVAAASPALPPVSTAPAGPMAPVPTAPPPAATAAPTGPALDPTAPLRVGDALEYTVTDRFTNLRNTVVYRVDQVQGDRVVFNQGGLIATIKGEVVSLTNPLAGEMDNATPPGGWGKANLQVGQGWQLRYQGNEALGSKRSYDLKAVVVGESEMRMGGVAFKAVQIRYTGWVTLPNSRMTLGSPISGTFKATAWYATEFGRPIRFESEVYVQANRTRSKEVVEFTRVVRAN
;
A
#
# COMPACT_ATOMS: atom_id res chain seq x y z
N MET A 1 -17.26 17.80 7.14
CA MET A 1 -17.59 18.43 5.86
C MET A 1 -18.27 19.77 6.16
N ARG A 2 -18.04 20.81 5.34
CA ARG A 2 -18.62 22.14 5.58
C ARG A 2 -20.12 22.06 5.42
N LYS A 3 -20.83 22.76 6.30
CA LYS A 3 -22.27 22.90 6.25
C LYS A 3 -22.62 24.36 6.01
N THR A 4 -23.73 24.62 5.32
CA THR A 4 -24.30 25.95 5.16
C THR A 4 -24.82 26.47 6.51
N ASP A 5 -25.23 27.73 6.57
CA ASP A 5 -25.84 28.33 7.78
C ASP A 5 -27.13 27.61 8.23
N LYS A 6 -27.67 26.74 7.36
CA LYS A 6 -28.84 25.87 7.61
C LYS A 6 -28.47 24.44 8.01
N ASP A 7 -27.20 24.18 8.35
CA ASP A 7 -26.66 22.86 8.72
C ASP A 7 -26.71 21.82 7.56
N GLU A 8 -26.80 22.26 6.31
CA GLU A 8 -26.81 21.39 5.12
C GLU A 8 -25.41 21.19 4.54
N LEU A 9 -25.08 20.00 4.06
CA LEU A 9 -23.77 19.73 3.46
C LEU A 9 -23.62 20.48 2.12
N GLU A 10 -22.61 21.34 2.02
CA GLU A 10 -22.31 22.08 0.79
C GLU A 10 -21.52 21.19 -0.18
N MET A 11 -22.11 20.86 -1.33
CA MET A 11 -21.53 19.99 -2.36
C MET A 11 -21.94 20.46 -3.76
N VAL A 12 -21.09 20.18 -4.74
CA VAL A 12 -21.43 20.35 -6.17
C VAL A 12 -22.12 19.09 -6.65
N GLN A 13 -23.39 19.20 -7.03
CA GLN A 13 -24.13 18.14 -7.69
C GLN A 13 -23.82 18.16 -9.19
N THR A 14 -23.55 16.99 -9.77
CA THR A 14 -23.25 16.86 -11.19
C THR A 14 -23.89 15.61 -11.80
N THR A 15 -24.25 15.71 -13.08
CA THR A 15 -24.68 14.60 -13.93
C THR A 15 -23.52 13.98 -14.69
N ALA A 16 -22.31 14.56 -14.57
CA ALA A 16 -21.11 13.98 -15.15
C ALA A 16 -20.91 12.54 -14.65
N PRO A 17 -20.66 11.56 -15.52
CA PRO A 17 -20.45 10.18 -15.09
C PRO A 17 -19.24 10.10 -14.15
N ILE A 18 -19.49 9.79 -12.88
CA ILE A 18 -18.45 9.47 -11.91
C ILE A 18 -18.43 7.95 -11.76
N SER A 19 -17.25 7.35 -11.85
CA SER A 19 -17.08 5.92 -11.62
C SER A 19 -16.19 5.69 -10.40
N PRO A 20 -16.20 4.50 -9.78
CA PRO A 20 -15.17 4.11 -8.82
C PRO A 20 -13.78 4.35 -9.43
N GLY A 21 -12.90 5.05 -8.70
CA GLY A 21 -11.60 5.51 -9.21
C GLY A 21 -11.57 6.94 -9.74
N SER A 22 -12.72 7.54 -10.06
CA SER A 22 -12.79 8.98 -10.34
C SER A 22 -12.61 9.84 -9.10
N SER A 23 -12.79 9.28 -7.88
CA SER A 23 -12.66 9.98 -6.59
C SER A 23 -11.26 10.56 -6.40
N GLY A 24 -11.17 11.84 -6.04
CA GLY A 24 -9.94 12.62 -5.95
C GLY A 24 -9.57 13.36 -7.24
N GLY A 25 -10.28 13.09 -8.35
CA GLY A 25 -10.10 13.79 -9.62
C GLY A 25 -10.75 15.18 -9.66
N GLY A 26 -10.31 15.99 -10.62
CA GLY A 26 -10.90 17.31 -10.87
C GLY A 26 -12.19 17.23 -11.70
N LEU A 27 -13.20 17.99 -11.29
CA LEU A 27 -14.39 18.30 -12.07
C LEU A 27 -14.18 19.67 -12.72
N PHE A 28 -14.36 19.75 -14.04
CA PHE A 28 -14.11 20.95 -14.83
C PHE A 28 -15.37 21.38 -15.60
N ASP A 29 -15.51 22.68 -15.85
CA ASP A 29 -16.51 23.20 -16.78
C ASP A 29 -16.02 23.16 -18.25
N ALA A 30 -16.86 23.63 -19.18
CA ALA A 30 -16.57 23.59 -20.61
C ALA A 30 -15.36 24.45 -21.01
N GLU A 31 -15.01 25.45 -20.18
CA GLU A 31 -13.86 26.32 -20.37
C GLU A 31 -12.59 25.76 -19.69
N GLY A 32 -12.66 24.57 -19.10
CA GLY A 32 -11.54 23.91 -18.43
C GLY A 32 -11.22 24.47 -17.03
N ARG A 33 -12.14 25.21 -16.41
CA ARG A 33 -11.96 25.75 -15.06
C ARG A 33 -12.37 24.71 -14.02
N LEU A 34 -11.58 24.58 -12.96
CA LEU A 34 -11.85 23.63 -11.89
C LEU A 34 -13.06 24.09 -11.06
N VAL A 35 -14.11 23.28 -11.04
CA VAL A 35 -15.35 23.52 -10.28
C VAL A 35 -15.46 22.68 -9.01
N GLY A 36 -14.79 21.51 -8.95
CA GLY A 36 -14.77 20.70 -7.73
C GLY A 36 -13.82 19.50 -7.76
N ILE A 37 -13.70 18.79 -6.63
CA ILE A 37 -12.95 17.55 -6.47
C ILE A 37 -13.95 16.42 -6.22
N THR A 38 -13.98 15.43 -7.09
CA THR A 38 -14.91 14.29 -7.00
C THR A 38 -14.63 13.47 -5.73
N THR A 39 -15.67 13.00 -5.01
CA THR A 39 -15.46 12.31 -3.72
C THR A 39 -16.12 10.94 -3.61
N ALA A 40 -17.39 10.77 -4.00
CA ALA A 40 -18.05 9.47 -4.18
C ALA A 40 -19.50 9.66 -4.65
N LEU A 41 -20.08 8.60 -5.23
CA LEU A 41 -21.48 8.53 -5.66
C LEU A 41 -22.44 8.20 -4.50
N LEU A 42 -23.67 8.71 -4.58
CA LEU A 42 -24.81 8.16 -3.85
C LEU A 42 -25.32 6.94 -4.64
N ARG A 43 -25.11 5.72 -4.12
CA ARG A 43 -25.31 4.48 -4.87
C ARG A 43 -26.77 4.17 -5.24
N ASP A 44 -27.73 4.83 -4.61
CA ASP A 44 -29.17 4.57 -4.78
C ASP A 44 -29.89 5.62 -5.65
N SER A 45 -29.15 6.49 -6.35
CA SER A 45 -29.74 7.52 -7.21
C SER A 45 -29.09 7.51 -8.59
N GLN A 46 -29.91 7.34 -9.64
CA GLN A 46 -29.41 7.32 -11.01
C GLN A 46 -28.94 8.72 -11.43
N ASN A 47 -27.70 8.80 -11.94
CA ASN A 47 -27.07 10.04 -12.44
C ASN A 47 -26.92 11.17 -11.40
N LEU A 48 -26.88 10.85 -10.11
CA LEU A 48 -26.66 11.83 -9.03
C LEU A 48 -25.25 11.67 -8.46
N ASN A 49 -24.35 12.58 -8.85
CA ASN A 49 -22.96 12.56 -8.43
C ASN A 49 -22.59 13.82 -7.65
N PHE A 50 -21.63 13.71 -6.73
CA PHE A 50 -21.20 14.81 -5.88
C PHE A 50 -19.69 15.04 -5.92
N ALA A 51 -19.32 16.32 -5.91
CA ALA A 51 -17.95 16.81 -5.79
C ALA A 51 -17.84 17.85 -4.67
N VAL A 52 -16.68 17.88 -4.02
CA VAL A 52 -16.30 18.92 -3.07
C VAL A 52 -16.03 20.22 -3.84
N PRO A 53 -16.61 21.36 -3.47
CA PRO A 53 -16.41 22.62 -4.17
C PRO A 53 -14.93 23.06 -4.27
N ALA A 54 -14.50 23.53 -5.44
CA ALA A 54 -13.11 23.95 -5.66
C ALA A 54 -12.72 25.20 -4.84
N ASN A 55 -13.68 26.06 -4.50
CA ASN A 55 -13.43 27.25 -3.67
C ASN A 55 -12.94 26.88 -2.25
N TRP A 56 -13.15 25.65 -1.77
CA TRP A 56 -12.58 25.20 -0.49
C TRP A 56 -11.05 25.08 -0.51
N ILE A 57 -10.44 24.97 -1.70
CA ILE A 57 -8.99 24.85 -1.88
C ILE A 57 -8.30 26.14 -1.40
N VAL A 58 -8.90 27.30 -1.64
CA VAL A 58 -8.33 28.61 -1.29
C VAL A 58 -8.10 28.75 0.21
N GLU A 59 -9.00 28.17 1.02
CA GLU A 59 -8.93 28.22 2.48
C GLU A 59 -8.06 27.09 3.07
N LEU A 60 -7.61 26.13 2.26
CA LEU A 60 -6.95 24.92 2.75
C LEU A 60 -5.64 25.23 3.47
N ALA A 61 -4.86 26.20 2.97
CA ALA A 61 -3.60 26.62 3.59
C ALA A 61 -3.83 27.24 4.96
N ALA A 62 -4.79 28.17 5.08
CA ALA A 62 -5.15 28.80 6.35
C ALA A 62 -5.70 27.79 7.36
N ARG A 63 -6.55 26.86 6.92
CA ARG A 63 -7.06 25.76 7.75
C ARG A 63 -5.95 24.79 8.16
N GLY A 64 -5.03 24.50 7.25
CA GLY A 64 -3.84 23.69 7.52
C GLY A 64 -3.01 24.32 8.63
N GLN A 65 -2.67 25.61 8.48
CA GLN A 65 -1.90 26.36 9.46
C GLN A 65 -2.60 26.43 10.82
N ALA A 66 -3.89 26.80 10.87
CA ALA A 66 -4.65 26.83 12.11
C ALA A 66 -4.72 25.46 12.81
N ASN A 67 -4.72 24.36 12.06
CA ASN A 67 -4.63 23.01 12.62
C ASN A 67 -3.22 22.66 13.11
N LEU A 68 -2.16 23.18 12.48
CA LEU A 68 -0.79 23.05 12.96
C LEU A 68 -0.58 23.87 14.24
N ASP A 69 -1.09 25.09 14.29
CA ASP A 69 -1.00 25.96 15.47
C ASP A 69 -1.74 25.36 16.67
N LYS A 70 -2.93 24.78 16.46
CA LYS A 70 -3.67 24.02 17.49
C LYS A 70 -2.92 22.78 17.99
N ARG A 71 -2.10 22.16 17.14
CA ARG A 71 -1.25 21.01 17.52
C ARG A 71 0.01 21.43 18.27
N ASN A 72 0.52 22.62 17.97
CA ASN A 72 1.74 23.16 18.53
C ASN A 72 1.50 24.02 19.78
N ALA A 73 0.24 24.28 20.13
CA ALA A 73 -0.12 24.91 21.39
C ALA A 73 0.38 24.04 22.57
N PRO A 74 1.10 24.62 23.55
CA PRO A 74 1.70 23.85 24.62
C PRO A 74 0.63 23.18 25.48
N VAL A 75 0.63 21.85 25.48
CA VAL A 75 -0.05 21.05 26.51
C VAL A 75 0.76 21.24 27.79
N ALA A 76 0.14 21.73 28.86
CA ALA A 76 0.80 21.82 30.16
C ALA A 76 1.20 20.41 30.64
N VAL A 77 2.49 20.09 30.57
CA VAL A 77 3.02 18.78 30.97
C VAL A 77 3.48 18.88 32.43
N ALA A 78 2.82 18.12 33.32
CA ALA A 78 3.31 17.89 34.67
C ALA A 78 4.61 17.06 34.65
N ALA A 79 5.58 17.49 35.44
CA ALA A 79 6.99 17.11 35.42
C ALA A 79 7.31 15.70 35.98
N ALA A 80 8.35 15.06 35.43
CA ALA A 80 9.50 14.50 36.19
C ALA A 80 10.58 13.87 35.25
N SER A 81 11.79 14.41 35.39
CA SER A 81 13.12 14.21 34.75
C SER A 81 13.78 12.80 34.91
N PRO A 82 15.00 12.47 34.36
CA PRO A 82 16.07 13.38 33.89
C PRO A 82 16.85 13.07 32.58
N ALA A 83 17.54 14.14 32.15
CA ALA A 83 18.52 14.38 31.08
C ALA A 83 19.86 13.60 31.25
N LEU A 84 20.84 13.43 30.31
CA LEU A 84 21.28 14.02 29.00
C LEU A 84 22.39 13.07 28.40
N PRO A 85 22.91 13.16 27.14
CA PRO A 85 23.68 14.31 26.61
C PRO A 85 23.37 14.72 25.15
N PRO A 86 23.89 15.89 24.69
CA PRO A 86 23.46 16.52 23.44
C PRO A 86 24.36 16.12 22.27
N VAL A 87 23.79 16.08 21.05
CA VAL A 87 24.59 16.09 19.81
C VAL A 87 24.24 17.33 19.00
N SER A 88 25.18 18.28 19.05
CA SER A 88 25.58 19.33 18.11
C SER A 88 24.54 19.86 17.10
N THR A 89 24.17 21.13 17.30
CA THR A 89 23.49 21.99 16.32
C THR A 89 24.48 22.56 15.31
N ALA A 90 24.28 22.25 14.03
CA ALA A 90 24.75 23.07 12.91
C ALA A 90 23.52 23.74 12.25
N PRO A 91 23.56 25.06 11.92
CA PRO A 91 22.42 25.77 11.37
C PRO A 91 22.30 25.50 9.87
N ALA A 92 21.15 24.99 9.42
CA ALA A 92 20.79 25.05 8.01
C ALA A 92 20.34 26.49 7.70
N GLY A 93 21.08 27.16 6.81
CA GLY A 93 20.67 28.43 6.20
C GLY A 93 19.38 28.30 5.38
N PRO A 94 18.92 29.39 4.75
CA PRO A 94 17.59 29.44 4.14
C PRO A 94 17.48 28.42 3.01
N MET A 95 16.51 27.50 3.12
CA MET A 95 16.12 26.61 2.03
C MET A 95 15.63 27.46 0.85
N ALA A 96 16.40 27.42 -0.23
CA ALA A 96 15.95 27.78 -1.57
C ALA A 96 14.68 26.97 -1.94
N PRO A 97 13.83 27.47 -2.87
CA PRO A 97 12.63 26.76 -3.27
C PRO A 97 12.98 25.34 -3.73
N VAL A 98 12.29 24.36 -3.15
CA VAL A 98 12.36 22.96 -3.58
C VAL A 98 11.94 22.93 -5.05
N PRO A 99 12.79 22.50 -5.99
CA PRO A 99 12.34 22.27 -7.35
C PRO A 99 11.27 21.17 -7.31
N THR A 100 10.17 21.39 -8.01
CA THR A 100 9.15 20.39 -8.30
C THR A 100 9.83 19.13 -8.83
N ALA A 101 10.07 18.15 -7.95
CA ALA A 101 10.42 16.81 -8.38
C ALA A 101 9.20 16.28 -9.14
N PRO A 102 9.38 15.72 -10.36
CA PRO A 102 8.31 14.98 -11.00
C PRO A 102 7.87 13.86 -10.05
N PRO A 103 6.62 13.36 -10.13
CA PRO A 103 6.29 12.07 -9.52
C PRO A 103 7.40 11.08 -9.89
N PRO A 104 7.84 10.17 -8.98
CA PRO A 104 8.80 9.16 -9.36
C PRO A 104 8.26 8.50 -10.62
N ALA A 105 9.01 8.65 -11.72
CA ALA A 105 8.56 8.19 -13.01
C ALA A 105 8.05 6.77 -12.84
N ALA A 106 6.84 6.50 -13.32
CA ALA A 106 6.44 5.13 -13.61
C ALA A 106 7.59 4.57 -14.46
N THR A 107 8.45 3.78 -13.83
CA THR A 107 9.56 3.16 -14.52
C THR A 107 8.89 2.36 -15.62
N ALA A 108 9.16 2.72 -16.88
CA ALA A 108 8.57 2.05 -18.03
C ALA A 108 8.72 0.54 -17.83
N ALA A 109 7.62 -0.19 -17.99
CA ALA A 109 7.61 -1.64 -17.83
C ALA A 109 8.69 -2.23 -18.75
N PRO A 110 9.60 -3.07 -18.23
CA PRO A 110 10.67 -3.64 -19.02
C PRO A 110 10.09 -4.44 -20.20
N THR A 111 10.55 -4.14 -21.41
CA THR A 111 10.00 -4.73 -22.64
C THR A 111 10.77 -5.99 -23.10
N GLY A 112 11.75 -6.43 -22.31
CA GLY A 112 12.60 -7.58 -22.62
C GLY A 112 11.86 -8.92 -22.60
N PRO A 113 12.45 -9.98 -23.16
CA PRO A 113 11.89 -11.32 -23.12
C PRO A 113 11.78 -11.82 -21.67
N ALA A 114 10.78 -12.66 -21.41
CA ALA A 114 10.64 -13.32 -20.12
C ALA A 114 11.86 -14.22 -19.86
N LEU A 115 12.47 -14.05 -18.69
CA LEU A 115 13.57 -14.87 -18.20
C LEU A 115 13.05 -16.10 -17.46
N ASP A 116 13.92 -17.10 -17.31
CA ASP A 116 13.69 -18.19 -16.36
C ASP A 116 13.51 -17.60 -14.95
N PRO A 117 12.32 -17.75 -14.34
CA PRO A 117 12.04 -17.13 -13.06
C PRO A 117 12.88 -17.73 -11.92
N THR A 118 13.47 -18.92 -12.10
CA THR A 118 14.26 -19.63 -11.08
C THR A 118 15.72 -19.20 -11.07
N ALA A 119 16.15 -18.48 -12.11
CA ALA A 119 17.50 -17.98 -12.21
C ALA A 119 17.78 -16.91 -11.14
N PRO A 120 19.01 -16.86 -10.58
CA PRO A 120 19.39 -15.82 -9.65
C PRO A 120 19.20 -14.41 -10.25
N LEU A 121 18.56 -13.53 -9.48
CA LEU A 121 18.31 -12.15 -9.89
C LEU A 121 19.62 -11.38 -10.05
N ARG A 122 19.69 -10.58 -11.11
CA ARG A 122 20.82 -9.70 -11.43
C ARG A 122 20.37 -8.26 -11.49
N VAL A 123 21.32 -7.34 -11.36
CA VAL A 123 21.08 -5.92 -11.62
C VAL A 123 20.53 -5.75 -13.03
N GLY A 124 19.45 -4.97 -13.16
CA GLY A 124 18.72 -4.79 -14.42
C GLY A 124 17.60 -5.79 -14.67
N ASP A 125 17.50 -6.89 -13.90
CA ASP A 125 16.30 -7.73 -13.92
C ASP A 125 15.13 -7.00 -13.27
N ALA A 126 13.91 -7.38 -13.63
CA ALA A 126 12.70 -6.81 -13.05
C ALA A 126 11.62 -7.88 -12.88
N LEU A 127 10.92 -7.79 -11.75
CA LEU A 127 9.84 -8.67 -11.37
C LEU A 127 8.51 -7.97 -11.68
N GLU A 128 7.71 -8.56 -12.55
CA GLU A 128 6.40 -8.03 -12.91
C GLU A 128 5.29 -8.78 -12.20
N TYR A 129 4.44 -8.02 -11.50
CA TYR A 129 3.24 -8.51 -10.83
C TYR A 129 2.01 -7.84 -11.44
N THR A 130 0.89 -8.57 -11.45
CA THR A 130 -0.43 -8.00 -11.72
C THR A 130 -1.21 -7.95 -10.42
N VAL A 131 -1.60 -6.76 -9.99
CA VAL A 131 -2.49 -6.55 -8.85
C VAL A 131 -3.89 -6.32 -9.37
N THR A 132 -4.83 -7.16 -8.95
CA THR A 132 -6.24 -7.09 -9.33
C THR A 132 -7.09 -6.77 -8.10
N ASP A 133 -7.77 -5.63 -8.11
CA ASP A 133 -8.84 -5.35 -7.15
C ASP A 133 -10.09 -6.16 -7.55
N ARG A 134 -10.58 -7.02 -6.65
CA ARG A 134 -11.70 -7.92 -6.92
C ARG A 134 -13.08 -7.26 -6.85
N PHE A 135 -13.17 -6.02 -6.40
CA PHE A 135 -14.43 -5.26 -6.44
C PHE A 135 -14.61 -4.55 -7.78
N THR A 136 -13.52 -4.00 -8.32
CA THR A 136 -13.54 -3.24 -9.57
C THR A 136 -13.10 -4.06 -10.78
N ASN A 137 -12.43 -5.20 -10.55
CA ASN A 137 -11.65 -5.95 -11.55
C ASN A 137 -10.55 -5.12 -12.23
N LEU A 138 -10.19 -3.96 -11.66
CA LEU A 138 -9.07 -3.16 -12.16
C LEU A 138 -7.77 -3.95 -11.99
N ARG A 139 -6.97 -4.00 -13.06
CA ARG A 139 -5.68 -4.67 -13.07
C ARG A 139 -4.57 -3.65 -13.26
N ASN A 140 -3.64 -3.62 -12.31
CA ASN A 140 -2.48 -2.76 -12.33
C ASN A 140 -1.21 -3.62 -12.43
N THR A 141 -0.33 -3.25 -13.36
CA THR A 141 1.00 -3.87 -13.43
C THR A 141 1.93 -3.16 -12.46
N VAL A 142 2.58 -3.96 -11.62
CA VAL A 142 3.57 -3.53 -10.64
C VAL A 142 4.91 -4.11 -11.04
N VAL A 143 5.95 -3.28 -11.01
CA VAL A 143 7.31 -3.67 -11.41
C VAL A 143 8.28 -3.39 -10.27
N TYR A 144 8.99 -4.41 -9.82
CA TYR A 144 10.16 -4.26 -8.95
C TYR A 144 11.42 -4.46 -9.77
N ARG A 145 12.08 -3.36 -10.14
CA ARG A 145 13.38 -3.40 -10.84
C ARG A 145 14.50 -3.59 -9.85
N VAL A 146 15.39 -4.53 -10.13
CA VAL A 146 16.60 -4.79 -9.36
C VAL A 146 17.63 -3.71 -9.68
N ASP A 147 17.86 -2.82 -8.73
CA ASP A 147 18.88 -1.77 -8.86
C ASP A 147 20.24 -2.23 -8.31
N GLN A 148 20.24 -3.07 -7.26
CA GLN A 148 21.48 -3.59 -6.66
C GLN A 148 21.32 -5.02 -6.14
N VAL A 149 22.40 -5.80 -6.19
CA VAL A 149 22.54 -7.10 -5.52
C VAL A 149 23.83 -7.06 -4.70
N GLN A 150 23.72 -7.23 -3.39
CA GLN A 150 24.84 -7.18 -2.44
C GLN A 150 24.78 -8.39 -1.51
N GLY A 151 25.60 -9.42 -1.80
CA GLY A 151 25.58 -10.67 -1.03
C GLY A 151 24.21 -11.35 -1.12
N ASP A 152 23.52 -11.45 0.01
CA ASP A 152 22.18 -12.03 0.11
C ASP A 152 21.05 -11.00 -0.07
N ARG A 153 21.36 -9.70 -0.19
CA ARG A 153 20.36 -8.62 -0.31
C ARG A 153 20.19 -8.15 -1.74
N VAL A 154 18.94 -7.84 -2.07
CA VAL A 154 18.50 -7.27 -3.35
C VAL A 154 17.73 -5.99 -3.08
N VAL A 155 18.15 -4.90 -3.72
CA VAL A 155 17.53 -3.58 -3.59
C VAL A 155 16.72 -3.30 -4.84
N PHE A 156 15.46 -2.94 -4.65
CA PHE A 156 14.51 -2.66 -5.72
C PHE A 156 14.04 -1.20 -5.67
N ASN A 157 13.82 -0.61 -6.85
CA ASN A 157 13.21 0.71 -7.05
C ASN A 157 13.74 1.78 -6.06
N GLN A 158 15.05 2.00 -6.05
CA GLN A 158 15.79 2.97 -5.24
C GLN A 158 15.63 2.78 -3.72
N GLY A 159 15.47 1.52 -3.28
CA GLY A 159 15.24 1.19 -1.87
C GLY A 159 13.77 1.22 -1.47
N GLY A 160 12.86 1.31 -2.44
CA GLY A 160 11.41 1.12 -2.23
C GLY A 160 11.09 -0.23 -1.58
N LEU A 161 11.82 -1.27 -1.99
CA LEU A 161 11.81 -2.61 -1.41
C LEU A 161 13.26 -3.10 -1.29
N ILE A 162 13.60 -3.67 -0.14
CA ILE A 162 14.84 -4.40 0.10
C ILE A 162 14.43 -5.79 0.55
N ALA A 163 14.83 -6.81 -0.20
CA ALA A 163 14.54 -8.20 0.13
C ALA A 163 15.81 -9.05 0.03
N THR A 164 15.80 -10.24 0.63
CA THR A 164 16.86 -11.20 0.44
C THR A 164 16.68 -11.94 -0.89
N ILE A 165 17.73 -12.59 -1.38
CA ILE A 165 17.68 -13.50 -2.53
C ILE A 165 16.69 -14.66 -2.33
N LYS A 166 16.34 -14.97 -1.06
CA LYS A 166 15.31 -15.94 -0.69
C LYS A 166 13.92 -15.34 -0.57
N GLY A 167 13.72 -14.09 -1.00
CA GLY A 167 12.42 -13.41 -1.04
C GLY A 167 11.94 -12.87 0.31
N GLU A 168 12.77 -12.90 1.36
CA GLU A 168 12.42 -12.31 2.66
C GLU A 168 12.51 -10.78 2.57
N VAL A 169 11.43 -10.08 2.92
CA VAL A 169 11.41 -8.61 2.94
C VAL A 169 12.17 -8.10 4.17
N VAL A 170 13.23 -7.33 3.92
CA VAL A 170 14.08 -6.71 4.96
C VAL A 170 13.59 -5.29 5.26
N SER A 171 13.21 -4.54 4.23
CA SER A 171 12.67 -3.19 4.36
C SER A 171 11.72 -2.91 3.21
N LEU A 172 10.64 -2.19 3.50
CA LEU A 172 9.65 -1.81 2.51
C LEU A 172 9.12 -0.42 2.87
N THR A 173 9.32 0.52 1.95
CA THR A 173 8.90 1.92 2.10
C THR A 173 7.76 2.26 1.15
N ASN A 174 7.65 1.55 0.02
CA ASN A 174 6.62 1.78 -0.98
C ASN A 174 5.93 0.44 -1.36
N PRO A 175 4.80 0.07 -0.72
CA PRO A 175 4.10 -1.18 -0.95
C PRO A 175 3.34 -1.16 -2.28
N LEU A 176 4.03 -1.43 -3.39
CA LEU A 176 3.42 -1.39 -4.72
C LEU A 176 2.43 -2.54 -4.94
N ALA A 177 2.63 -3.70 -4.33
CA ALA A 177 1.78 -4.87 -4.49
C ALA A 177 0.63 -4.95 -3.46
N GLY A 178 0.17 -3.79 -2.97
CA GLY A 178 -1.03 -3.67 -2.15
C GLY A 178 -0.91 -4.37 -0.79
N GLU A 179 -1.92 -5.12 -0.40
CA GLU A 179 -1.98 -5.76 0.92
C GLU A 179 -0.94 -6.88 1.09
N MET A 180 -0.50 -7.54 0.01
CA MET A 180 0.58 -8.54 0.08
C MET A 180 1.85 -7.95 0.70
N ASP A 181 2.22 -6.77 0.23
CA ASP A 181 3.40 -6.03 0.67
C ASP A 181 3.25 -5.52 2.10
N ASN A 182 2.10 -4.92 2.41
CA ASN A 182 1.80 -4.38 3.75
C ASN A 182 1.79 -5.46 4.84
N ALA A 183 1.20 -6.62 4.52
CA ALA A 183 1.02 -7.72 5.45
C ALA A 183 2.15 -8.76 5.39
N THR A 184 3.26 -8.49 4.70
CA THR A 184 4.36 -9.46 4.65
C THR A 184 4.95 -9.64 6.05
N PRO A 185 4.94 -10.86 6.61
CA PRO A 185 5.52 -11.11 7.92
C PRO A 185 7.05 -11.15 7.85
N PRO A 186 7.76 -10.93 8.99
CA PRO A 186 9.18 -11.25 9.10
C PRO A 186 9.44 -12.71 8.70
N GLY A 187 10.48 -12.98 7.92
CA GLY A 187 10.74 -14.31 7.34
C GLY A 187 9.91 -14.65 6.10
N GLY A 188 8.94 -13.80 5.71
CA GLY A 188 8.13 -13.97 4.49
C GLY A 188 6.93 -14.91 4.63
N TRP A 189 6.19 -15.04 3.53
CA TRP A 189 4.90 -15.77 3.46
C TRP A 189 5.01 -17.30 3.52
N GLY A 190 6.18 -17.86 3.78
CA GLY A 190 6.42 -19.30 3.80
C GLY A 190 7.52 -19.67 4.78
N LYS A 191 7.75 -20.98 4.93
CA LYS A 191 8.85 -21.54 5.72
C LYS A 191 9.58 -22.59 4.90
N ALA A 192 10.75 -22.99 5.35
CA ALA A 192 11.39 -24.20 4.83
C ALA A 192 10.55 -25.43 5.18
N ASN A 193 10.55 -26.44 4.30
CA ASN A 193 9.98 -27.77 4.53
C ASN A 193 8.49 -27.78 4.91
N LEU A 194 7.67 -27.04 4.16
CA LEU A 194 6.22 -26.98 4.38
C LEU A 194 5.54 -28.32 4.07
N GLN A 195 4.67 -28.78 4.97
CA GLN A 195 3.87 -29.99 4.80
C GLN A 195 2.37 -29.69 4.91
N VAL A 196 1.55 -30.37 4.12
CA VAL A 196 0.08 -30.20 4.17
C VAL A 196 -0.44 -30.51 5.58
N GLY A 197 -1.30 -29.63 6.10
CA GLY A 197 -1.84 -29.69 7.46
C GLY A 197 -0.98 -28.99 8.51
N GLN A 198 0.29 -28.68 8.20
CA GLN A 198 1.16 -27.90 9.10
C GLN A 198 0.57 -26.51 9.34
N GLY A 199 0.56 -26.07 10.60
CA GLY A 199 0.08 -24.73 10.96
C GLY A 199 0.98 -24.04 11.97
N TRP A 200 0.95 -22.71 11.97
CA TRP A 200 1.67 -21.88 12.93
C TRP A 200 0.92 -20.57 13.19
N GLN A 201 1.29 -19.89 14.27
CA GLN A 201 0.79 -18.56 14.60
C GLN A 201 1.86 -17.52 14.28
N LEU A 202 1.42 -16.31 13.93
CA LEU A 202 2.27 -15.15 13.70
C LEU A 202 1.67 -13.97 14.45
N ARG A 203 2.49 -13.31 15.26
CA ARG A 203 2.13 -12.02 15.86
C ARG A 203 3.28 -11.05 15.61
N TYR A 204 3.01 -10.03 14.82
CA TYR A 204 4.05 -9.12 14.34
C TYR A 204 3.48 -7.73 14.02
N GLN A 205 4.38 -6.75 13.94
CA GLN A 205 4.08 -5.47 13.31
C GLN A 205 4.52 -5.55 11.85
N GLY A 206 3.62 -5.24 10.93
CA GLY A 206 3.90 -5.21 9.51
C GLY A 206 4.84 -4.07 9.12
N ASN A 207 5.11 -3.98 7.82
CA ASN A 207 6.01 -2.98 7.28
C ASN A 207 5.46 -1.56 7.48
N GLU A 208 6.34 -0.61 7.78
CA GLU A 208 5.97 0.80 7.94
C GLU A 208 5.76 1.42 6.56
N ALA A 209 4.52 1.41 6.09
CA ALA A 209 4.12 2.13 4.88
C ALA A 209 3.41 3.43 5.28
N LEU A 210 3.84 4.55 4.69
CA LEU A 210 3.21 5.86 4.87
C LEU A 210 3.07 6.29 6.35
N GLY A 211 4.03 5.91 7.20
CA GLY A 211 4.07 6.28 8.62
C GLY A 211 3.06 5.56 9.52
N SER A 212 2.49 4.44 9.07
CA SER A 212 1.56 3.62 9.88
C SER A 212 2.04 2.17 9.97
N LYS A 213 2.31 1.68 11.19
CA LYS A 213 2.64 0.27 11.46
C LYS A 213 1.40 -0.52 11.87
N ARG A 214 0.86 -1.29 10.93
CA ARG A 214 -0.23 -2.24 11.22
C ARG A 214 0.28 -3.40 12.07
N SER A 215 -0.52 -3.87 13.00
CA SER A 215 -0.22 -5.09 13.78
C SER A 215 -1.06 -6.24 13.26
N TYR A 216 -0.48 -7.42 13.16
CA TYR A 216 -1.13 -8.62 12.65
C TYR A 216 -1.04 -9.75 13.69
N ASP A 217 -2.15 -10.44 13.89
CA ASP A 217 -2.26 -11.67 14.69
C ASP A 217 -2.95 -12.73 13.82
N LEU A 218 -2.15 -13.62 13.23
CA LEU A 218 -2.56 -14.53 12.16
C LEU A 218 -2.27 -15.98 12.54
N LYS A 219 -3.17 -16.87 12.11
CA LYS A 219 -2.95 -18.31 12.03
C LYS A 219 -2.73 -18.69 10.57
N ALA A 220 -1.62 -19.38 10.30
CA ALA A 220 -1.30 -19.97 9.01
C ALA A 220 -1.54 -21.48 9.04
N VAL A 221 -2.06 -22.03 7.95
CA VAL A 221 -2.20 -23.48 7.75
C VAL A 221 -1.89 -23.81 6.29
N VAL A 222 -1.02 -24.79 6.06
CA VAL A 222 -0.80 -25.35 4.74
C VAL A 222 -2.00 -26.21 4.35
N VAL A 223 -2.67 -25.84 3.27
CA VAL A 223 -3.93 -26.48 2.85
C VAL A 223 -3.75 -27.43 1.67
N GLY A 224 -2.66 -27.33 0.92
CA GLY A 224 -2.40 -28.21 -0.22
C GLY A 224 -1.20 -27.77 -1.06
N GLU A 225 -1.01 -28.44 -2.18
CA GLU A 225 -0.04 -28.10 -3.22
C GLU A 225 -0.79 -27.90 -4.55
N SER A 226 -0.28 -27.03 -5.40
CA SER A 226 -0.79 -26.81 -6.75
C SER A 226 0.37 -26.72 -7.73
N GLU A 227 0.24 -27.39 -8.87
CA GLU A 227 1.11 -27.09 -10.00
C GLU A 227 0.68 -25.74 -10.60
N MET A 228 1.65 -24.86 -10.84
CA MET A 228 1.44 -23.54 -11.41
C MET A 228 2.47 -23.30 -12.51
N ARG A 229 2.16 -22.35 -13.40
CA ARG A 229 3.01 -22.04 -14.56
C ARG A 229 3.31 -20.54 -14.60
N MET A 230 4.56 -20.19 -14.88
CA MET A 230 5.01 -18.82 -15.12
C MET A 230 6.04 -18.82 -16.24
N GLY A 231 5.86 -17.99 -17.26
CA GLY A 231 6.79 -17.95 -18.40
C GLY A 231 6.95 -19.29 -19.13
N GLY A 232 5.96 -20.19 -19.06
CA GLY A 232 6.03 -21.54 -19.65
C GLY A 232 6.71 -22.59 -18.75
N VAL A 233 7.34 -22.19 -17.65
CA VAL A 233 7.94 -23.10 -16.67
C VAL A 233 6.87 -23.55 -15.66
N ALA A 234 6.73 -24.86 -15.48
CA ALA A 234 5.84 -25.44 -14.48
C ALA A 234 6.58 -25.68 -13.18
N PHE A 235 5.92 -25.40 -12.05
CA PHE A 235 6.49 -25.61 -10.73
C PHE A 235 5.41 -25.86 -9.68
N LYS A 236 5.83 -26.34 -8.52
CA LYS A 236 4.94 -26.59 -7.38
C LYS A 236 4.86 -25.38 -6.47
N ALA A 237 3.65 -24.94 -6.19
CA ALA A 237 3.35 -23.94 -5.18
C ALA A 237 2.57 -24.56 -4.02
N VAL A 238 3.03 -24.32 -2.80
CA VAL A 238 2.37 -24.71 -1.56
C VAL A 238 1.30 -23.67 -1.25
N GLN A 239 0.07 -24.10 -1.06
CA GLN A 239 -1.04 -23.25 -0.67
C GLN A 239 -1.07 -23.06 0.84
N ILE A 240 -0.91 -21.83 1.31
CA ILE A 240 -0.89 -21.48 2.73
C ILE A 240 -2.03 -20.50 2.99
N ARG A 241 -2.96 -20.90 3.85
CA ARG A 241 -4.09 -20.06 4.25
C ARG A 241 -3.79 -19.35 5.56
N TYR A 242 -3.96 -18.03 5.54
CA TYR A 242 -3.80 -17.12 6.66
C TYR A 242 -5.16 -16.59 7.09
N THR A 243 -5.45 -16.66 8.38
CA THR A 243 -6.67 -16.09 8.97
C THR A 243 -6.36 -15.45 10.30
N GLY A 244 -6.91 -14.27 10.57
CA GLY A 244 -6.75 -13.64 11.86
C GLY A 244 -7.20 -12.20 11.85
N TRP A 245 -6.47 -11.36 12.56
CA TRP A 245 -6.81 -9.97 12.79
C TRP A 245 -5.68 -9.05 12.35
N VAL A 246 -6.07 -7.89 11.83
CA VAL A 246 -5.19 -6.75 11.61
C VAL A 246 -5.68 -5.61 12.48
N THR A 247 -4.75 -4.91 13.12
CA THR A 247 -5.01 -3.70 13.90
C THR A 247 -4.27 -2.54 13.26
N LEU A 248 -5.02 -1.54 12.83
CA LEU A 248 -4.47 -0.30 12.32
C LEU A 248 -4.17 0.61 13.52
N PRO A 249 -2.95 1.18 13.60
CA PRO A 249 -2.60 2.10 14.67
C PRO A 249 -3.44 3.37 14.57
N ASN A 250 -3.53 4.07 15.70
CA ASN A 250 -4.16 5.38 15.87
C ASN A 250 -4.10 6.24 14.59
N SER A 251 -5.22 6.32 13.88
CA SER A 251 -5.32 7.12 12.66
C SER A 251 -6.16 8.35 12.94
N ARG A 252 -5.89 9.47 12.26
CA ARG A 252 -6.68 10.70 12.41
C ARG A 252 -8.17 10.51 12.11
N MET A 253 -8.53 9.45 11.37
CA MET A 253 -9.89 9.04 11.07
C MET A 253 -10.64 8.39 12.26
N THR A 254 -9.94 8.00 13.33
CA THR A 254 -10.46 7.07 14.35
C THR A 254 -10.54 7.69 15.75
N LEU A 255 -10.39 9.02 15.83
CA LEU A 255 -10.44 9.80 17.08
C LEU A 255 -9.48 9.25 18.17
N GLY A 256 -8.34 8.69 17.76
CA GLY A 256 -7.30 8.21 18.67
C GLY A 256 -7.42 6.75 19.11
N SER A 257 -8.48 6.03 18.72
CA SER A 257 -8.63 4.61 19.05
C SER A 257 -8.07 3.72 17.94
N PRO A 258 -7.31 2.65 18.26
CA PRO A 258 -6.91 1.65 17.27
C PRO A 258 -8.15 0.96 16.72
N ILE A 259 -8.14 0.64 15.42
CA ILE A 259 -9.22 -0.10 14.78
C ILE A 259 -8.72 -1.47 14.37
N SER A 260 -9.51 -2.49 14.70
CA SER A 260 -9.26 -3.85 14.27
C SER A 260 -10.18 -4.27 13.13
N GLY A 261 -9.66 -5.13 12.26
CA GLY A 261 -10.38 -5.78 11.18
C GLY A 261 -9.96 -7.23 11.05
N THR A 262 -10.80 -8.04 10.40
CA THR A 262 -10.43 -9.41 10.05
C THR A 262 -9.51 -9.40 8.84
N PHE A 263 -8.52 -10.28 8.86
CA PHE A 263 -7.60 -10.52 7.76
C PHE A 263 -7.72 -11.98 7.31
N LYS A 264 -7.89 -12.19 6.01
CA LYS A 264 -7.83 -13.50 5.37
C LYS A 264 -6.91 -13.41 4.17
N ALA A 265 -6.03 -14.38 4.00
CA ALA A 265 -5.26 -14.49 2.79
C ALA A 265 -4.95 -15.95 2.42
N THR A 266 -4.68 -16.18 1.15
CA THR A 266 -4.13 -17.43 0.64
C THR A 266 -2.91 -17.10 -0.19
N ALA A 267 -1.75 -17.62 0.22
CA ALA A 267 -0.52 -17.51 -0.53
C ALA A 267 -0.26 -18.83 -1.26
N TRP A 268 -0.06 -18.77 -2.57
CA TRP A 268 0.54 -19.85 -3.35
C TRP A 268 2.04 -19.61 -3.34
N TYR A 269 2.70 -20.18 -2.33
CA TYR A 269 4.12 -19.97 -2.06
C TYR A 269 4.96 -20.99 -2.81
N ALA A 270 5.87 -20.52 -3.65
CA ALA A 270 6.78 -21.39 -4.36
C ALA A 270 8.18 -21.30 -3.74
N THR A 271 8.60 -22.40 -3.12
CA THR A 271 9.81 -22.48 -2.28
C THR A 271 11.08 -22.16 -3.06
N GLU A 272 11.12 -22.52 -4.34
CA GLU A 272 12.23 -22.24 -5.25
C GLU A 272 12.42 -20.74 -5.54
N PHE A 273 11.36 -19.93 -5.49
CA PHE A 273 11.45 -18.47 -5.66
C PHE A 273 11.48 -17.71 -4.32
N GLY A 274 11.24 -18.42 -3.22
CA GLY A 274 11.17 -17.83 -1.89
C GLY A 274 10.02 -16.83 -1.70
N ARG A 275 8.96 -16.89 -2.53
CA ARG A 275 7.89 -15.88 -2.54
C ARG A 275 6.55 -16.43 -3.01
N PRO A 276 5.43 -15.76 -2.69
CA PRO A 276 4.16 -16.03 -3.32
C PRO A 276 4.21 -15.71 -4.81
N ILE A 277 3.73 -16.65 -5.62
CA ILE A 277 3.50 -16.45 -7.06
C ILE A 277 2.06 -16.04 -7.34
N ARG A 278 1.16 -16.33 -6.39
CA ARG A 278 -0.18 -15.76 -6.31
C ARG A 278 -0.49 -15.50 -4.85
N PHE A 279 -1.16 -14.40 -4.59
CA PHE A 279 -1.59 -14.02 -3.26
C PHE A 279 -2.98 -13.44 -3.34
N GLU A 280 -3.93 -14.06 -2.63
CA GLU A 280 -5.28 -13.52 -2.50
C GLU A 280 -5.45 -13.01 -1.09
N SER A 281 -5.97 -11.80 -0.94
CA SER A 281 -6.23 -11.19 0.37
C SER A 281 -7.63 -10.62 0.45
N GLU A 282 -8.16 -10.62 1.66
CA GLU A 282 -9.37 -9.92 2.03
C GLU A 282 -9.18 -9.33 3.42
N VAL A 283 -9.36 -8.01 3.51
CA VAL A 283 -9.36 -7.28 4.78
C VAL A 283 -10.73 -6.66 4.98
N TYR A 284 -11.30 -6.84 6.16
CA TYR A 284 -12.55 -6.20 6.52
C TYR A 284 -12.41 -5.50 7.86
N VAL A 285 -12.56 -4.17 7.85
CA VAL A 285 -12.44 -3.32 9.01
C VAL A 285 -13.84 -2.83 9.40
N GLN A 286 -14.35 -3.32 10.53
CA GLN A 286 -15.76 -3.16 10.89
C GLN A 286 -16.11 -1.70 11.23
N ALA A 287 -15.23 -1.00 11.93
CA ALA A 287 -15.51 0.35 12.45
C ALA A 287 -15.74 1.39 11.36
N ASN A 288 -15.14 1.23 10.18
CA ASN A 288 -15.35 2.11 9.02
C ASN A 288 -15.98 1.36 7.82
N ARG A 289 -16.50 0.14 8.04
CA ARG A 289 -17.10 -0.73 7.02
C ARG A 289 -16.26 -0.87 5.74
N THR A 290 -14.94 -0.78 5.87
CA THR A 290 -14.03 -0.87 4.73
C THR A 290 -13.72 -2.33 4.44
N ARG A 291 -13.86 -2.73 3.17
CA ARG A 291 -13.48 -4.06 2.70
C ARG A 291 -12.51 -3.90 1.54
N SER A 292 -11.36 -4.54 1.61
CA SER A 292 -10.45 -4.71 0.47
C SER A 292 -10.41 -6.19 0.09
N LYS A 293 -10.26 -6.46 -1.21
CA LYS A 293 -10.10 -7.81 -1.73
C LYS A 293 -9.21 -7.72 -2.94
N GLU A 294 -8.02 -8.29 -2.85
CA GLU A 294 -6.98 -8.15 -3.86
C GLU A 294 -6.47 -9.53 -4.28
N VAL A 295 -6.04 -9.63 -5.53
CA VAL A 295 -5.24 -10.75 -6.03
C VAL A 295 -3.97 -10.18 -6.62
N VAL A 296 -2.82 -10.65 -6.13
CA VAL A 296 -1.51 -10.34 -6.70
C VAL A 296 -1.00 -11.59 -7.40
N GLU A 297 -0.63 -11.46 -8.67
CA GLU A 297 -0.10 -12.57 -9.47
C GLU A 297 1.28 -12.21 -10.02
N PHE A 298 2.28 -13.02 -9.69
CA PHE A 298 3.62 -12.87 -10.24
C PHE A 298 3.63 -13.37 -11.68
N THR A 299 3.82 -12.43 -12.61
CA THR A 299 3.55 -12.64 -14.04
C THR A 299 4.79 -13.14 -14.76
N ARG A 300 5.94 -12.49 -14.58
CA ARG A 300 7.22 -12.86 -15.21
C ARG A 300 8.40 -12.13 -14.60
N VAL A 301 9.60 -12.66 -14.85
CA VAL A 301 10.87 -11.94 -14.73
C VAL A 301 11.28 -11.46 -16.11
N VAL A 302 11.79 -10.24 -16.23
CA VAL A 302 12.28 -9.68 -17.49
C VAL A 302 13.62 -8.99 -17.26
N ARG A 303 14.45 -8.90 -18.30
CA ARG A 303 15.67 -8.08 -18.28
C ARG A 303 15.40 -6.74 -18.94
N ALA A 304 15.69 -5.64 -18.25
CA ALA A 304 15.78 -4.35 -18.90
C ALA A 304 17.07 -4.34 -19.75
N ASN A 305 16.94 -4.00 -21.03
CA ASN A 305 18.08 -3.75 -21.92
C ASN A 305 18.77 -2.43 -21.56
#